data_AF-A0A7G7WNB7-F1
#
_entry.id   AF-A0A7G7WNB7-F1
#
_cell.length_a   1.000
_cell.length_b   1.000
_cell.length_c   1.000
_cell.angle_alpha   90.00
_cell.angle_beta   90.00
_cell.angle_gamma   90.00
#
_symmetry.space_group_name_H-M   'P 1'
#
loop_
_entity.id
_entity.type
_entity.pdbx_description
1 polymer ?
#
loop_
_entity_poly.entity_id
_entity_poly.type
_entity_poly.pdbx_seq_one_letter_code
_entity_poly.pdbx_strand_id
1 'polypeptide(L)'
;MTTVIYAIFPLMDENEWALPLSGWNPIEIDNKFKYWVVFAFQWMSFYISACTNSSIDILICMLITLVISQIEILKDNMTNLKYDVEGASREFDKNVVLHYAILRLVHTIDDIFSYATFVQFFSSVVVICVTGFEMLIVPPNSVQ
;
A
#
# COMPACT_ATOMS: atom_id res chain seq x y z
N MET A 1 -12.61 3.05 3.46
CA MET A 1 -13.71 3.94 3.00
C MET A 1 -14.16 3.56 1.60
N THR A 2 -13.25 3.46 0.63
CA THR A 2 -13.54 2.92 -0.72
C THR A 2 -14.09 1.49 -0.68
N THR A 3 -13.55 0.64 0.19
CA THR A 3 -14.06 -0.73 0.37
C THR A 3 -15.54 -0.75 0.72
N VAL A 4 -15.95 0.04 1.70
CA VAL A 4 -17.35 0.09 2.18
C VAL A 4 -18.32 0.52 1.07
N ILE A 5 -17.90 1.43 0.20
CA ILE A 5 -18.70 1.87 -0.95
C ILE A 5 -18.93 0.71 -1.94
N TYR A 6 -17.90 -0.10 -2.22
CA TYR A 6 -18.01 -1.29 -3.06
C TYR A 6 -18.90 -2.39 -2.46
N ALA A 7 -19.03 -2.48 -1.13
CA ALA A 7 -19.99 -3.37 -0.48
C ALA A 7 -21.44 -2.90 -0.63
N ILE A 8 -21.65 -1.59 -0.60
CA ILE A 8 -22.98 -0.97 -0.58
C ILE A 8 -23.55 -0.86 -1.99
N PHE A 9 -22.71 -0.66 -3.00
CA PHE A 9 -23.12 -0.56 -4.40
C PHE A 9 -24.03 -1.72 -4.89
N PRO A 10 -23.69 -3.00 -4.68
CA PRO A 10 -24.57 -4.12 -5.03
C PRO A 10 -25.83 -4.22 -4.15
N LEU A 11 -25.85 -3.56 -3.01
CA LEU A 11 -27.00 -3.55 -2.08
C LEU A 11 -28.03 -2.47 -2.43
N MET A 12 -27.66 -1.53 -3.31
CA MET A 12 -28.49 -0.42 -3.77
C MET A 12 -29.07 -0.66 -5.19
N ASP A 13 -28.54 -1.64 -5.91
CA ASP A 13 -29.06 -2.05 -7.21
C ASP A 13 -30.36 -2.87 -7.05
N GLU A 14 -31.40 -2.58 -7.82
CA GLU A 14 -32.72 -3.23 -7.71
C GLU A 14 -32.71 -4.70 -8.18
N ASN A 15 -31.59 -5.16 -8.74
CA ASN A 15 -31.38 -6.55 -9.15
C ASN A 15 -31.14 -7.44 -7.91
N GLU A 16 -32.05 -8.39 -7.66
CA GLU A 16 -32.06 -9.29 -6.49
C GLU A 16 -30.78 -10.15 -6.28
N TRP A 17 -29.84 -10.14 -7.23
CA TRP A 17 -28.66 -11.02 -7.27
C TRP A 17 -27.35 -10.32 -7.70
N ALA A 18 -27.27 -8.99 -7.65
CA ALA A 18 -26.07 -8.26 -8.03
C ALA A 18 -24.90 -8.55 -7.06
N LEU A 19 -23.82 -9.14 -7.56
CA LEU A 19 -22.61 -9.39 -6.78
C LEU A 19 -21.70 -8.14 -6.77
N PRO A 20 -20.94 -7.89 -5.68
CA PRO A 20 -19.95 -6.81 -5.62
C PRO A 20 -18.92 -6.87 -6.75
N LEU A 21 -18.58 -8.08 -7.18
CA LEU A 21 -17.66 -8.34 -8.28
C LEU A 21 -18.40 -9.14 -9.35
N SER A 22 -18.64 -8.49 -10.50
CA SER A 22 -19.17 -9.17 -11.68
C SER A 22 -18.08 -10.06 -12.27
N GLY A 23 -18.29 -11.37 -12.22
CA GLY A 23 -17.31 -12.35 -12.65
C GLY A 23 -17.88 -13.76 -12.65
N TRP A 24 -17.18 -14.68 -13.30
CA TRP A 24 -17.55 -16.08 -13.28
C TRP A 24 -17.33 -16.67 -11.88
N ASN A 25 -18.40 -17.23 -11.30
CA ASN A 25 -18.34 -17.92 -10.02
C ASN A 25 -18.57 -19.42 -10.23
N PRO A 26 -17.78 -20.30 -9.58
CA PRO A 26 -17.95 -21.75 -9.68
C PRO A 26 -19.21 -22.26 -8.95
N ILE A 27 -19.88 -21.42 -8.16
CA ILE A 27 -21.10 -21.74 -7.43
C ILE A 27 -22.27 -21.04 -8.12
N GLU A 28 -23.19 -21.84 -8.68
CA GLU A 28 -24.46 -21.34 -9.21
C GLU A 28 -25.33 -20.80 -8.06
N ILE A 29 -25.77 -19.55 -8.21
CA ILE A 29 -26.53 -18.83 -7.20
C ILE A 29 -28.01 -19.14 -7.40
N ASP A 30 -28.41 -20.33 -6.95
CA ASP A 30 -29.81 -20.79 -7.08
C ASP A 30 -30.67 -20.46 -5.86
N ASN A 31 -30.04 -20.05 -4.76
CA ASN A 31 -30.71 -19.86 -3.47
C ASN A 31 -30.11 -18.67 -2.72
N LYS A 32 -30.97 -17.98 -1.96
CA LYS A 32 -30.61 -16.80 -1.17
C LYS A 32 -29.49 -17.07 -0.16
N PHE A 33 -29.42 -18.29 0.36
CA PHE A 33 -28.31 -18.70 1.24
C PHE A 33 -26.96 -18.73 0.52
N LYS A 34 -26.91 -19.31 -0.70
CA LYS A 34 -25.67 -19.36 -1.50
C LYS A 34 -25.21 -17.95 -1.87
N TYR A 35 -26.14 -17.06 -2.22
CA TYR A 35 -25.85 -15.66 -2.51
C TYR A 35 -25.10 -14.97 -1.36
N TRP A 36 -25.64 -15.05 -0.14
CA TRP A 36 -25.02 -14.41 1.03
C TRP A 36 -23.65 -14.99 1.37
N VAL A 37 -23.45 -16.29 1.18
CA VAL A 37 -22.14 -16.93 1.39
C VAL A 37 -21.11 -16.42 0.39
N VAL A 38 -21.46 -16.38 -0.90
CA VAL A 38 -20.56 -15.87 -1.95
C VAL A 38 -20.28 -14.38 -1.75
N PHE A 39 -21.29 -13.60 -1.41
CA PHE A 39 -21.16 -12.18 -1.09
C PHE A 39 -20.18 -11.95 0.07
N ALA A 40 -20.36 -12.66 1.19
CA ALA A 40 -19.48 -12.55 2.35
C ALA A 40 -18.04 -12.97 2.02
N PHE A 41 -17.87 -14.02 1.23
CA PHE A 41 -16.56 -14.45 0.77
C PHE A 41 -15.86 -13.39 -0.10
N GLN A 42 -16.54 -12.90 -1.15
CA GLN A 42 -16.00 -11.86 -2.02
C GLN A 42 -15.64 -10.59 -1.24
N TRP A 43 -16.52 -10.18 -0.32
CA TRP A 43 -16.29 -9.04 0.56
C TRP A 43 -15.05 -9.21 1.43
N MET A 44 -14.91 -10.37 2.09
CA MET A 44 -13.75 -10.67 2.94
C MET A 44 -12.46 -10.72 2.14
N SER A 45 -12.46 -11.39 0.98
CA SER A 45 -11.29 -11.45 0.10
C SER A 45 -10.85 -10.07 -0.38
N PHE A 46 -11.81 -9.22 -0.76
CA PHE A 46 -11.53 -7.85 -1.16
C PHE A 46 -11.00 -7.01 0.01
N TYR A 47 -11.61 -7.13 1.19
CA TYR A 47 -11.16 -6.44 2.40
C TYR A 47 -9.74 -6.81 2.80
N ILE A 48 -9.42 -8.11 2.83
CA ILE A 48 -8.08 -8.60 3.14
C ILE A 48 -7.08 -8.06 2.11
N SER A 49 -7.40 -8.13 0.82
CA SER A 49 -6.53 -7.62 -0.24
C SER A 49 -6.23 -6.13 -0.08
N ALA A 50 -7.26 -5.33 0.22
CA ALA A 50 -7.12 -3.90 0.46
C ALA A 50 -6.27 -3.61 1.71
N CYS A 51 -6.48 -4.34 2.80
CA CYS A 51 -5.69 -4.22 4.02
C CYS A 51 -4.23 -4.59 3.79
N THR A 52 -3.95 -5.68 3.07
CA THR A 52 -2.59 -6.10 2.74
C THR A 52 -1.88 -5.07 1.87
N ASN A 53 -2.56 -4.57 0.82
CA ASN A 53 -1.98 -3.52 -0.03
C ASN A 53 -1.63 -2.27 0.78
N SER A 54 -2.57 -1.76 1.57
CA SER A 54 -2.35 -0.57 2.40
C SER A 54 -1.25 -0.81 3.45
N SER A 55 -1.15 -2.01 4.00
CA SER A 55 -0.13 -2.35 4.99
C SER A 55 1.28 -2.34 4.39
N ILE A 56 1.44 -2.76 3.13
CA ILE A 56 2.72 -2.68 2.40
C ILE A 56 3.14 -1.22 2.24
N ASP A 57 2.23 -0.35 1.79
CA ASP A 57 2.51 1.09 1.64
C ASP A 57 2.90 1.74 2.97
N ILE A 58 2.19 1.43 4.06
CA ILE A 58 2.49 1.92 5.40
C ILE A 58 3.86 1.41 5.89
N LEU A 59 4.16 0.13 5.66
CA LEU A 59 5.44 -0.46 6.06
C LEU A 59 6.61 0.24 5.36
N ILE A 60 6.51 0.49 4.05
CA ILE A 60 7.53 1.22 3.28
C ILE A 60 7.71 2.62 3.86
N CYS A 61 6.61 3.36 4.08
CA CYS A 61 6.65 4.70 4.68
C CYS A 61 7.33 4.68 6.05
N MET A 62 6.98 3.73 6.93
CA MET A 62 7.58 3.59 8.25
C MET A 62 9.08 3.30 8.18
N LEU A 63 9.50 2.38 7.30
CA LEU A 63 10.92 2.05 7.12
C LEU A 63 11.72 3.26 6.64
N ILE A 64 11.19 4.04 5.69
CA ILE A 64 11.81 5.28 5.23
C ILE A 64 11.88 6.30 6.37
N THR A 65 10.82 6.46 7.16
CA THR A 65 10.83 7.35 8.34
C THR A 65 11.90 6.92 9.35
N LEU A 66 12.04 5.61 9.61
CA LEU A 66 13.09 5.10 10.49
C LEU A 66 14.49 5.45 9.96
N VAL A 67 14.73 5.28 8.66
CA VAL A 67 16.01 5.69 8.03
C VAL A 67 16.26 7.19 8.22
N ILE A 68 15.26 8.03 7.97
CA ILE A 68 15.37 9.49 8.14
C ILE A 68 15.74 9.82 9.60
N SER A 69 15.06 9.22 10.57
CA SER A 69 15.37 9.43 12.00
C SER A 69 16.79 9.00 12.36
N GLN A 70 17.30 7.88 11.81
CA GLN A 70 18.68 7.46 12.04
C GLN A 70 19.70 8.44 11.43
N ILE A 71 19.38 9.02 10.27
CA ILE A 71 20.21 10.07 9.64
C ILE A 71 20.21 11.34 10.50
N GLU A 72 19.08 11.72 11.09
CA GLU A 72 19.00 12.87 12.00
C GLU A 72 19.84 12.65 13.25
N ILE A 73 19.81 11.45 13.84
CA ILE A 73 20.69 11.08 14.98
C ILE A 73 22.16 11.17 14.57
N LEU A 74 22.52 10.64 13.40
CA LEU A 74 23.90 10.73 12.89
C LEU A 74 24.33 12.20 12.71
N LYS A 75 23.45 13.05 12.17
CA LYS A 75 23.71 14.48 12.00
C LYS A 75 23.92 15.17 13.35
N ASP A 76 23.08 14.88 14.34
CA ASP A 76 23.20 15.47 15.67
C ASP A 76 24.51 15.04 16.36
N ASN A 77 24.85 13.74 16.29
CA ASN A 77 26.12 13.23 16.81
C ASN A 77 27.34 13.89 16.15
N MET A 78 27.28 14.11 14.83
CA MET A 78 28.35 14.78 14.09
C MET A 78 28.46 16.28 14.41
N THR A 79 27.33 16.94 14.70
CA THR A 79 27.30 18.37 15.06
C THR A 79 27.77 18.60 16.50
N ASN A 80 27.46 17.68 17.41
CA ASN A 80 27.83 17.75 18.82
C ASN A 80 29.21 17.14 19.14
N LEU A 81 30.03 16.87 18.13
CA LEU A 81 31.37 16.32 18.32
C LEU A 81 32.25 17.31 19.11
N LYS A 82 32.67 16.92 20.32
CA LYS A 82 33.54 17.75 21.16
C LYS A 82 34.99 17.71 20.64
N TYR A 83 35.68 18.85 20.67
CA TYR A 83 37.08 19.02 20.23
C TYR A 83 38.14 18.40 21.19
N ASP A 84 37.77 17.41 22.00
CA ASP A 84 38.73 16.67 22.81
C ASP A 84 39.35 15.56 21.96
N VAL A 85 40.66 15.62 21.71
CA VAL A 85 41.33 14.92 20.59
C VAL A 85 41.19 13.39 20.68
N GLU A 86 41.24 12.81 21.87
CA GLU A 86 41.08 11.35 22.07
C GLU A 86 39.59 10.91 22.06
N GLY A 87 38.70 11.71 22.65
CA GLY A 87 37.27 11.43 22.68
C GLY A 87 36.61 11.58 21.30
N ALA A 88 37.03 12.58 20.53
CA ALA A 88 36.51 12.88 19.20
C ALA A 88 36.75 11.74 18.21
N SER A 89 37.94 11.12 18.21
CA SER A 89 38.27 10.01 17.31
C SER A 89 37.34 8.82 17.53
N ARG A 90 37.04 8.47 18.79
CA ARG A 90 36.18 7.33 19.11
C ARG A 90 34.72 7.57 18.74
N GLU A 91 34.20 8.79 18.96
CA GLU A 91 32.83 9.13 18.57
C GLU A 91 32.69 9.25 17.04
N PHE A 92 33.73 9.70 16.35
CA PHE A 92 33.78 9.70 14.89
C PHE A 92 33.73 8.28 14.31
N ASP A 93 34.53 7.33 14.84
CA ASP A 93 34.49 5.94 14.40
C ASP A 93 33.08 5.31 14.58
N LYS A 94 32.41 5.60 15.70
CA LYS A 94 31.02 5.16 15.92
C LYS A 94 30.06 5.74 14.88
N ASN A 95 30.20 7.02 14.55
CA ASN A 95 29.38 7.67 13.54
C ASN A 95 29.59 7.07 12.15
N VAL A 96 30.82 6.70 11.79
CA VAL A 96 31.13 5.99 10.54
C VAL A 96 30.45 4.62 10.52
N VAL A 97 30.55 3.84 11.61
CA VAL A 97 29.86 2.54 11.72
C VAL A 97 28.34 2.69 11.60
N LEU A 98 27.76 3.70 12.26
CA LEU A 98 26.33 4.01 12.17
C LEU A 98 25.93 4.37 10.73
N HIS A 99 26.73 5.18 10.04
CA HIS A 99 26.48 5.54 8.64
C HIS A 99 26.46 4.31 7.71
N TYR A 100 27.42 3.40 7.86
CA TYR A 100 27.43 2.15 7.10
C TYR A 100 26.22 1.26 7.43
N ALA A 101 25.78 1.22 8.68
CA ALA A 101 24.58 0.49 9.08
C ALA A 101 23.31 1.07 8.43
N ILE A 102 23.19 2.41 8.36
CA ILE A 102 22.08 3.09 7.67
C ILE A 102 22.11 2.78 6.18
N LEU A 103 23.27 2.86 5.52
CA LEU A 103 23.40 2.51 4.10
C LEU A 103 22.98 1.07 3.81
N ARG A 104 23.39 0.13 4.68
CA ARG A 104 22.98 -1.26 4.56
C ARG A 104 21.46 -1.44 4.73
N LEU A 105 20.85 -0.71 5.67
CA LEU A 105 19.40 -0.72 5.86
C LEU A 105 18.68 -0.19 4.62
N VAL A 106 19.13 0.93 4.04
CA VAL A 106 18.57 1.51 2.82
C VAL A 106 18.65 0.54 1.65
N HIS A 107 19.81 -0.08 1.40
CA HIS A 107 19.92 -1.09 0.34
C HIS A 107 19.02 -2.30 0.57
N THR A 108 18.86 -2.72 1.83
CA THR A 108 17.96 -3.85 2.15
C THR A 108 16.50 -3.49 1.88
N ILE A 109 16.08 -2.27 2.21
CA ILE A 109 14.72 -1.77 1.93
C ILE A 109 14.51 -1.69 0.42
N ASP A 110 15.48 -1.13 -0.32
CA ASP A 110 15.39 -0.98 -1.76
C ASP A 110 15.30 -2.36 -2.45
N ASP A 111 16.17 -3.31 -2.13
CA ASP A 111 16.13 -4.66 -2.71
C ASP A 111 14.78 -5.38 -2.47
N ILE A 112 14.19 -5.20 -1.28
CA ILE A 112 12.92 -5.87 -0.93
C ILE A 112 11.72 -5.18 -1.59
N PHE A 113 11.69 -3.84 -1.59
CA PHE A 113 10.49 -3.08 -1.95
C PHE A 113 10.56 -2.40 -3.33
N SER A 114 11.72 -2.38 -4.00
CA SER A 114 11.88 -1.75 -5.33
C SER A 114 10.92 -2.36 -6.35
N TYR A 115 10.87 -3.69 -6.42
CA TYR A 115 9.93 -4.39 -7.31
C TYR A 115 8.47 -4.14 -6.93
N ALA A 116 8.13 -4.21 -5.64
CA ALA A 116 6.78 -3.97 -5.16
C ALA A 116 6.29 -2.55 -5.49
N THR A 117 7.15 -1.56 -5.28
CA THR A 117 6.90 -0.14 -5.59
C THR A 117 6.71 0.06 -7.09
N PHE A 118 7.53 -0.58 -7.92
CA PHE A 118 7.40 -0.53 -9.38
C PHE A 118 6.04 -1.08 -9.85
N VAL A 119 5.64 -2.26 -9.37
CA VAL A 119 4.35 -2.87 -9.71
C VAL A 119 3.19 -1.99 -9.25
N GLN A 120 3.30 -1.38 -8.07
CA GLN A 120 2.26 -0.51 -7.54
C GLN A 120 2.05 0.74 -8.41
N PHE A 121 3.13 1.39 -8.84
CA PHE A 121 3.04 2.54 -9.76
C PHE A 121 2.51 2.13 -11.13
N PHE A 122 3.02 1.02 -11.69
CA PHE A 122 2.56 0.53 -12.98
C PHE A 122 1.07 0.21 -12.96
N SER A 123 0.62 -0.54 -11.94
CA SER A 123 -0.80 -0.84 -11.71
C SER A 123 -1.64 0.44 -11.60
N SER A 124 -1.19 1.42 -10.81
CA SER A 124 -1.89 2.70 -10.65
C SER A 124 -2.04 3.46 -11.97
N VAL A 125 -0.98 3.49 -12.80
CA VAL A 125 -1.03 4.13 -14.12
C VAL A 125 -2.06 3.44 -15.01
N VAL A 126 -2.03 2.11 -15.08
CA VAL A 126 -3.00 1.34 -15.88
C VAL A 126 -4.43 1.61 -15.42
N VAL A 127 -4.69 1.59 -14.11
CA VAL A 127 -6.00 1.89 -13.53
C VAL A 127 -6.45 3.30 -13.90
N ILE A 128 -5.60 4.31 -13.72
CA ILE A 128 -5.92 5.70 -14.06
C ILE A 128 -6.23 5.84 -15.56
N CYS A 129 -5.45 5.21 -16.44
CA CYS A 129 -5.69 5.25 -17.88
C CYS A 129 -7.03 4.59 -18.26
N VAL A 130 -7.35 3.43 -17.70
CA VAL A 130 -8.61 2.72 -17.97
C VAL A 130 -9.80 3.50 -17.43
N THR A 131 -9.74 3.97 -16.18
CA THR A 131 -10.81 4.78 -15.58
C THR A 131 -11.02 6.09 -16.35
N GLY A 132 -9.93 6.74 -16.80
CA GLY A 132 -10.02 7.93 -17.66
C GLY A 132 -10.71 7.65 -18.99
N PHE A 133 -10.43 6.51 -19.61
CA PHE A 133 -11.08 6.08 -20.84
C PHE A 133 -12.57 5.76 -20.65
N GLU A 134 -12.92 5.06 -19.56
CA GLU A 134 -14.32 4.78 -19.21
C GLU A 134 -15.12 6.08 -19.00
N MET A 135 -14.56 7.06 -18.28
CA MET A 135 -15.19 8.36 -18.09
C MET A 135 -15.47 9.12 -19.40
N LEU A 136 -14.64 8.92 -20.44
CA LEU A 136 -14.84 9.55 -21.74
C LEU A 136 -15.93 8.87 -22.59
N ILE A 137 -16.13 7.57 -22.40
CA ILE A 137 -17.07 6.77 -23.19
C ILE A 137 -18.47 6.76 -22.59
N VAL A 138 -18.59 6.78 -21.27
CA VAL A 138 -19.90 6.77 -20.60
C VAL A 138 -20.64 8.07 -20.90
N PRO A 139 -21.81 8.03 -21.59
CA PRO A 139 -22.57 9.22 -21.88
C PRO A 139 -23.08 9.86 -20.57
N PRO A 140 -23.13 11.20 -20.46
CA PRO A 140 -23.52 11.89 -19.23
C PRO A 140 -24.96 11.62 -18.78
N ASN A 141 -25.78 10.97 -19.62
CA ASN A 141 -27.17 10.65 -19.35
C ASN A 141 -27.41 9.22 -18.82
N SER A 142 -26.38 8.37 -18.68
CA SER A 142 -26.51 7.00 -18.17
C SER A 142 -26.10 6.84 -16.69
N VAL A 143 -25.79 7.95 -16.01
CA VAL A 143 -25.47 8.01 -14.57
C VAL A 143 -26.68 8.41 -13.71
N GLN A 144 -27.89 8.35 -14.28
CA GLN A 144 -29.14 8.62 -13.57
C GLN A 144 -29.99 7.37 -13.47
#